data_AF-A0A8T3VQ03-F1
#
_entry.id   AF-A0A8T3VQ03-F1
#
_cell.length_a   1.000
_cell.length_b   1.000
_cell.length_c   1.000
_cell.angle_alpha   90.00
_cell.angle_beta   90.00
_cell.angle_gamma   90.00
#
_symmetry.space_group_name_H-M   'P 1'
#
loop_
_entity.id
_entity.type
_entity.pdbx_description
1 polymer ?
#
loop_
_entity_poly.entity_id
_entity_poly.type
_entity_poly.pdbx_seq_one_letter_code
_entity_poly.pdbx_strand_id
1 'polypeptide(L)' 'MQCPFCGEHVNGGDLTCPHCGADLRSFDDECPFCGVLIDSSEILCPNCGADIYDYWYGER' A
#
# COMPACT_ATOMS: atom_id res chain seq x y z
N MET A 1 5.76 -5.64 -3.27
CA MET A 1 6.64 -4.87 -2.35
C MET A 1 7.43 -5.84 -1.46
N GLN A 2 8.39 -5.38 -0.67
CA GLN A 2 9.12 -6.25 0.28
C GLN A 2 8.60 -6.01 1.70
N CYS A 3 8.39 -7.09 2.45
CA CYS A 3 8.07 -7.01 3.87
C CYS A 3 9.25 -6.37 4.61
N PRO A 4 9.06 -5.25 5.32
CA PRO A 4 10.15 -4.58 6.03
C PRO A 4 10.62 -5.36 7.27
N PHE A 5 9.86 -6.36 7.71
CA PHE A 5 10.20 -7.18 8.88
C PHE A 5 11.04 -8.41 8.52
N CYS A 6 10.76 -9.06 7.39
CA CYS A 6 11.46 -10.30 6.99
C CYS A 6 12.14 -10.22 5.63
N GLY A 7 11.94 -9.15 4.85
CA GLY A 7 12.52 -8.96 3.52
C GLY A 7 11.83 -9.74 2.39
N GLU A 8 10.87 -10.61 2.71
CA GLU A 8 10.18 -11.41 1.70
C GLU A 8 9.24 -10.58 0.83
N HIS A 9 9.00 -11.06 -0.39
CA HIS A 9 8.07 -10.40 -1.29
C HIS A 9 6.63 -10.51 -0.77
N VAL A 10 5.90 -9.41 -0.78
CA VAL A 10 4.48 -9.33 -0.38
C VAL A 10 3.71 -8.50 -1.40
N ASN A 11 2.42 -8.76 -1.56
CA ASN A 11 1.57 -7.96 -2.44
C ASN A 11 1.19 -6.65 -1.77
N GLY A 12 0.95 -5.60 -2.55
CA GLY A 12 0.55 -4.29 -2.03
C GLY A 12 -0.80 -4.29 -1.29
N GLY A 13 -1.66 -5.27 -1.55
CA GLY A 13 -2.93 -5.44 -0.83
C GLY A 13 -2.87 -6.42 0.34
N ASP A 14 -1.71 -7.02 0.65
CA ASP A 14 -1.61 -7.97 1.74
C ASP A 14 -1.65 -7.21 3.08
N LEU A 15 -2.72 -7.39 3.85
CA LEU A 15 -2.83 -6.82 5.20
C LEU A 15 -1.82 -7.43 6.19
N THR A 16 -1.30 -8.61 5.87
CA THR A 16 -0.39 -9.37 6.73
C THR A 16 0.59 -10.15 5.87
N CYS A 17 1.86 -10.15 6.25
CA CYS A 17 2.89 -10.88 5.53
C CYS A 17 2.64 -12.40 5.65
N PRO A 18 2.48 -13.14 4.53
CA PRO A 18 2.24 -14.59 4.58
C PRO A 18 3.48 -15.39 5.02
N HIS A 19 4.66 -14.77 5.01
CA HIS A 19 5.92 -15.43 5.36
C HIS A 19 6.29 -15.32 6.83
N CYS A 20 5.97 -14.19 7.48
CA CYS A 20 6.34 -13.95 8.88
C CYS A 20 5.17 -13.59 9.80
N GLY A 21 3.98 -13.34 9.25
CA GLY A 21 2.80 -12.95 10.01
C GLY A 21 2.80 -11.49 10.48
N ALA A 22 3.72 -10.65 9.99
CA ALA A 22 3.76 -9.25 10.35
C ALA A 22 2.58 -8.47 9.76
N ASP A 23 2.04 -7.53 10.54
CA ASP A 23 0.96 -6.64 10.12
C ASP A 23 1.49 -5.58 9.15
N LEU A 24 0.88 -5.48 7.97
CA LEU A 24 1.32 -4.61 6.88
C LEU A 24 0.38 -3.43 6.63
N ARG A 25 -0.70 -3.28 7.42
CA ARG A 25 -1.76 -2.26 7.26
C ARG A 25 -1.30 -0.80 7.46
N SER A 26 -0.03 -0.56 7.75
CA SER A 26 0.46 0.72 8.27
C SER A 26 1.79 1.15 7.67
N PHE A 27 2.22 0.54 6.57
CA PHE A 27 3.36 1.08 5.84
C PHE A 27 2.86 2.22 4.99
N ASP A 28 3.36 3.43 5.28
CA ASP A 28 3.04 4.65 4.54
C ASP A 28 3.07 4.35 3.05
N ASP A 29 1.91 4.40 2.43
CA ASP A 29 1.78 4.04 1.05
C ASP A 29 2.33 5.20 0.21
N GLU A 30 3.09 4.89 -0.84
CA GLU A 30 3.47 5.89 -1.84
C GLU A 30 2.41 5.88 -2.94
N CYS A 31 2.04 7.06 -3.42
CA CYS A 31 1.13 7.17 -4.55
C CYS A 31 1.76 6.47 -5.77
N PRO A 32 1.13 5.43 -6.32
CA PRO A 32 1.70 4.67 -7.45
C PRO A 32 1.78 5.51 -8.73
N PHE A 33 1.08 6.64 -8.77
CA PHE A 33 1.02 7.54 -9.92
C PHE A 33 2.02 8.68 -9.87
N CYS A 34 2.38 9.18 -8.67
CA CYS A 34 3.28 10.35 -8.53
C CYS A 34 4.41 10.19 -7.50
N GLY A 35 4.41 9.11 -6.72
CA GLY A 35 5.45 8.79 -5.73
C GLY A 35 5.45 9.64 -4.47
N VAL A 36 4.38 10.40 -4.21
CA VAL A 36 4.25 11.13 -2.93
C VAL A 36 3.79 10.17 -1.85
N LEU A 37 4.31 10.31 -0.63
CA LEU A 37 3.76 9.62 0.54
C LEU A 37 2.32 10.05 0.77
N ILE A 38 1.45 9.06 0.95
CA ILE A 38 0.02 9.19 1.17
C ILE A 38 -0.36 8.31 2.35
N ASP A 39 -1.31 8.81 3.15
CA ASP A 39 -1.85 8.03 4.24
C ASP A 39 -2.81 6.97 3.68
N SER A 40 -2.78 5.77 4.26
CA SER A 40 -3.61 4.63 3.82
C SER A 40 -5.13 4.88 3.95
N SER A 41 -5.54 5.95 4.65
CA SER A 41 -6.93 6.40 4.74
C SER A 41 -7.38 7.33 3.61
N GLU A 42 -6.46 7.81 2.77
CA GLU A 42 -6.79 8.70 1.67
C GLU A 42 -7.40 7.92 0.49
N ILE A 43 -8.49 8.47 -0.06
CA ILE A 43 -9.17 7.88 -1.24
C ILE A 43 -8.56 8.41 -2.54
N LEU A 44 -8.13 9.68 -2.51
CA LEU A 44 -7.54 10.39 -3.64
C LEU A 44 -6.18 10.92 -3.22
N CYS A 45 -5.18 10.80 -4.10
CA CYS A 45 -3.88 11.38 -3.84
C CYS A 45 -4.00 12.92 -3.78
N PRO A 46 -3.60 13.57 -2.66
CA PRO A 46 -3.72 15.01 -2.50
C PRO A 46 -2.79 15.82 -3.42
N ASN A 47 -1.75 15.18 -3.98
CA ASN A 47 -0.80 15.84 -4.88
C ASN A 47 -1.23 15.78 -6.36
N CYS A 48 -1.64 14.60 -6.85
CA CYS A 48 -1.95 14.42 -8.27
C CYS A 48 -3.44 14.18 -8.58
N GLY A 49 -4.27 13.95 -7.56
CA GLY A 49 -5.70 13.68 -7.71
C GLY A 49 -6.05 12.27 -8.22
N ALA A 50 -5.10 11.34 -8.23
CA ALA A 50 -5.36 9.96 -8.66
C ALA A 50 -6.20 9.20 -7.62
N ASP A 51 -7.12 8.35 -8.10
CA ASP A 51 -7.89 7.42 -7.27
C ASP A 51 -7.00 6.27 -6.82
N ILE A 52 -6.60 6.33 -5.56
CA ILE A 52 -5.71 5.37 -4.92
C ILE A 52 -6.49 4.25 -4.22
N TYR A 53 -7.76 4.52 -3.87
CA TYR A 53 -8.64 3.53 -3.27
C TYR A 53 -8.96 2.38 -4.23
N ASP A 54 -9.33 2.68 -5.47
CA ASP A 54 -9.58 1.64 -6.48
C ASP A 54 -8.30 0.89 -6.86
N TYR A 55 -7.13 1.54 -6.80
CA TYR A 55 -5.86 0.89 -7.10
C TYR A 55 -5.45 -0.15 -6.04
N TRP A 56 -5.68 0.10 -4.75
CA TRP A 56 -5.31 -0.83 -3.67
C TRP A 56 -6.43 -1.78 -3.26
N TYR A 57 -7.69 -1.32 -3.30
CA TYR A 57 -8.85 -2.03 -2.79
C TYR A 57 -9.91 -2.32 -3.87
N GLY A 58 -9.71 -1.85 -5.09
CA GLY A 58 -10.58 -2.14 -6.22
C GLY A 58 -10.51 -3.62 -6.59
N GLU A 59 -11.60 -4.31 -6.34
CA GLU A 59 -11.84 -5.69 -6.72
C GLU A 59 -12.00 -5.84 -8.25
N ARG A 60 -10.88 -6.08 -8.96
CA ARG A 60 -10.87 -6.63 -10.32
C ARG A 60 -9.89 -7.78 -10.49
#